data_AF-A0A836BHT0-F1
#
_entry.id   AF-A0A836BHT0-F1
#
_cell.length_a   1.000
_cell.length_b   1.000
_cell.length_c   1.000
_cell.angle_alpha   90.00
_cell.angle_beta   90.00
_cell.angle_gamma   90.00
#
_symmetry.space_group_name_H-M   'P 1'
#
loop_
_entity.id
_entity.type
_entity.pdbx_description
1 polymer ?
#
loop_
_entity_poly.entity_id
_entity_poly.type
_entity_poly.pdbx_seq_one_letter_code
_entity_poly.pdbx_strand_id
1 'polypeptide(L)'
;MRPDNYLCYELVSVKSSHTTTVLDLPELDEFAEALIGQLAVELNEEKEIAELAEKIAEDNNFTLKFDQIEQISEKLLPELKQKASDFFGASLPNNIKLEYPELKDLKKLKGRKVFTETARNYVDELFNAVANKDLKKIAELIKQDTAKFLVFSTYAKMYISKISTTYGDYLDNTVYLNKFILSRYPQIILYKQGAPYESNYESVKAGYLGALKMTILEELIHSAQGNLQKINKEAVIQVNTINEELAKIILNLDDKNATELSEYLKLQPVPDDFPLAKRANLFFMLNPDHFIIEQLGPDVMTYTHVDIDPKIAEFVPELLDIYKKWLEPIQTHHAAFTTMEGMAEFAIQNILKDDTDFQNYLTTFMGTDFSSYQVRKSMGKDFTQYVYVKLGKNTFKTLIENPPSTQELKNPQIYLKRIES
;
A
#
# COMPACT_ATOMS: atom_id res chain seq x y z
N MET A 1 20.88 -10.37 -1.77
CA MET A 1 19.71 -9.78 -1.10
C MET A 1 18.54 -9.96 -2.05
N ARG A 2 17.54 -10.76 -1.66
CA ARG A 2 16.36 -11.02 -2.49
C ARG A 2 15.49 -9.75 -2.50
N PRO A 3 14.89 -9.36 -3.63
CA PRO A 3 13.98 -8.23 -3.69
C PRO A 3 12.64 -8.64 -3.07
N ASP A 4 12.57 -8.63 -1.74
CA ASP A 4 11.37 -8.98 -0.98
C ASP A 4 10.40 -7.80 -0.98
N ASN A 5 9.61 -7.66 -2.04
CA ASN A 5 8.42 -6.79 -2.05
C ASN A 5 7.38 -7.24 -3.10
N TYR A 6 7.39 -8.53 -3.45
CA TYR A 6 6.24 -9.21 -4.02
C TYR A 6 5.50 -9.89 -2.87
N LEU A 7 4.17 -9.94 -2.93
CA LEU A 7 3.28 -10.46 -1.88
C LEU A 7 3.91 -11.68 -1.18
N CYS A 8 4.51 -11.45 -0.02
CA CYS A 8 5.01 -12.53 0.81
C CYS A 8 3.78 -13.05 1.55
N TYR A 9 3.04 -13.94 0.89
CA TYR A 9 2.04 -14.76 1.55
C TYR A 9 2.82 -15.74 2.42
N GLU A 10 3.09 -15.34 3.66
CA GLU A 10 3.54 -16.34 4.64
C GLU A 10 2.36 -17.28 4.84
N LEU A 11 2.55 -18.52 4.35
CA LEU A 11 1.65 -19.63 4.63
C LEU A 11 1.42 -19.69 6.13
N VAL A 12 0.18 -19.92 6.54
CA VAL A 12 -0.21 -20.00 7.94
C VAL A 12 0.54 -21.20 8.54
N SER A 13 1.48 -20.90 9.45
CA SER A 13 2.22 -21.89 10.22
C SER A 13 1.58 -22.00 11.60
N VAL A 14 0.86 -23.10 11.81
CA VAL A 14 0.18 -23.41 13.07
C VAL A 14 1.19 -23.96 14.09
N LYS A 15 1.11 -23.52 15.35
CA LYS A 15 1.93 -24.07 16.46
C LYS A 15 1.10 -25.05 17.28
N SER A 16 1.44 -26.33 17.21
CA SER A 16 0.79 -27.39 17.99
C SER A 16 0.86 -27.13 19.50
N SER A 17 -0.27 -26.82 20.15
CA SER A 17 -0.48 -27.08 21.57
C SER A 17 -1.95 -27.34 21.93
N HIS A 18 -2.20 -28.60 22.30
CA HIS A 18 -3.28 -29.18 23.12
C HIS A 18 -4.77 -29.04 22.72
N THR A 19 -5.31 -30.19 22.33
CA THR A 19 -6.68 -30.74 22.53
C THR A 19 -7.68 -29.89 23.31
N THR A 20 -8.72 -29.40 22.63
CA THR A 20 -10.09 -29.36 23.16
C THR A 20 -11.10 -29.44 22.01
N THR A 21 -12.01 -30.40 22.05
CA THR A 21 -13.18 -30.48 21.17
C THR A 21 -14.25 -29.49 21.59
N VAL A 22 -14.27 -28.30 20.99
CA VAL A 22 -15.43 -27.41 20.79
C VAL A 22 -15.14 -26.59 19.52
N LEU A 23 -16.08 -26.60 18.55
CA LEU A 23 -15.95 -25.97 17.23
C LEU A 23 -15.39 -24.52 17.24
N ASP A 24 -14.42 -24.29 16.35
CA ASP A 24 -14.05 -23.02 15.70
C ASP A 24 -13.45 -21.87 16.52
N LEU A 25 -12.85 -22.06 17.70
CA LEU A 25 -12.16 -20.96 18.41
C LEU A 25 -10.62 -21.04 18.35
N PRO A 26 -9.97 -22.18 18.64
CA PRO A 26 -8.50 -22.24 18.69
C PRO A 26 -7.83 -21.87 17.36
N GLU A 27 -8.33 -22.39 16.24
CA GLU A 27 -7.79 -22.08 14.91
C GLU A 27 -8.01 -20.60 14.53
N LEU A 28 -9.17 -20.03 14.85
CA LEU A 28 -9.45 -18.63 14.52
C LEU A 28 -8.60 -17.65 15.35
N ASP A 29 -8.34 -17.99 16.61
CA ASP A 29 -7.43 -17.24 17.47
C ASP A 29 -6.00 -17.29 16.90
N GLU A 30 -5.54 -18.44 16.39
CA GLU A 30 -4.24 -18.55 15.71
C GLU A 30 -4.15 -17.67 14.45
N PHE A 31 -5.21 -17.59 13.65
CA PHE A 31 -5.26 -16.68 12.50
C PHE A 31 -5.20 -15.20 12.92
N ALA A 32 -5.91 -14.84 13.99
CA ALA A 32 -5.88 -13.48 14.53
C ALA A 32 -4.48 -13.12 15.05
N GLU A 33 -3.84 -14.02 15.78
CA GLU A 33 -2.47 -13.87 16.25
C GLU A 33 -1.48 -13.79 15.09
N ALA A 34 -1.62 -14.64 14.07
CA ALA A 34 -0.76 -14.63 12.88
C ALA A 34 -0.84 -13.29 12.14
N LEU A 35 -2.04 -12.73 11.95
CA LEU A 35 -2.20 -11.42 11.31
C LEU A 35 -1.46 -10.31 12.07
N ILE A 36 -1.57 -10.28 13.40
CA ILE A 36 -0.84 -9.31 14.24
C ILE A 36 0.66 -9.60 14.25
N GLY A 37 1.05 -10.87 14.28
CA GLY A 37 2.45 -11.31 14.19
C GLY A 37 3.13 -10.87 12.91
N GLN A 38 2.43 -10.91 11.77
CA GLN A 38 2.93 -10.39 10.50
C GLN A 38 3.11 -8.87 10.47
N LEU A 39 2.56 -8.15 11.44
CA LEU A 39 2.75 -6.71 11.64
C LEU A 39 3.80 -6.41 12.73
N ALA A 40 4.45 -7.41 13.32
CA ALA A 40 5.30 -7.23 14.50
C ALA A 40 6.45 -6.23 14.29
N VAL A 41 7.07 -6.21 13.11
CA VAL A 41 8.14 -5.25 12.78
C VAL A 41 7.63 -3.82 12.86
N GLU A 42 6.56 -3.52 12.14
CA GLU A 42 5.92 -2.21 12.16
C GLU A 42 5.43 -1.84 13.57
N LEU A 43 4.78 -2.77 14.29
CA LEU A 43 4.31 -2.50 15.65
C LEU A 43 5.46 -2.22 16.63
N ASN A 44 6.63 -2.81 16.39
CA ASN A 44 7.84 -2.52 17.15
C ASN A 44 8.40 -1.13 16.80
N GLU A 45 8.46 -0.78 15.51
CA GLU A 45 8.85 0.57 15.08
C GLU A 45 7.94 1.65 15.67
N GLU A 46 6.62 1.48 15.60
CA GLU A 46 5.64 2.37 16.23
C GLU A 46 5.92 2.56 17.72
N LYS A 47 6.25 1.48 18.42
CA LYS A 47 6.56 1.50 19.85
C LYS A 47 7.88 2.25 20.11
N GLU A 48 8.94 1.95 19.36
CA GLU A 48 10.23 2.62 19.48
C GLU A 48 10.12 4.13 19.23
N ILE A 49 9.32 4.53 18.25
CA ILE A 49 9.06 5.95 17.94
C ILE A 49 8.36 6.64 19.12
N ALA A 50 7.37 5.99 19.73
CA ALA A 50 6.67 6.52 20.89
C ALA A 50 7.60 6.64 22.11
N GLU A 51 8.35 5.59 22.43
CA GLU A 51 9.29 5.57 23.56
C GLU A 51 10.43 6.59 23.40
N LEU A 52 10.97 6.74 22.19
CA LEU A 52 11.99 7.77 21.91
C LEU A 52 11.42 9.17 22.06
N ALA A 53 10.19 9.42 21.59
CA ALA A 53 9.55 10.72 21.75
C ALA A 53 9.32 11.07 23.23
N GLU A 54 8.91 10.10 24.06
CA GLU A 54 8.78 10.27 25.51
C GLU A 54 10.14 10.57 26.15
N LYS A 55 11.17 9.78 25.83
CA LYS A 55 12.53 10.00 26.34
C LYS A 55 13.08 11.38 25.99
N ILE A 56 12.85 11.87 24.77
CA ILE A 56 13.28 13.21 24.34
C ILE A 56 12.55 14.28 25.14
N ALA A 57 11.25 14.11 25.39
CA ALA A 57 10.46 15.06 26.17
C ALA A 57 10.92 15.17 27.64
N GLU A 58 11.51 14.11 28.19
CA GLU A 58 12.05 14.06 29.55
C GLU A 58 13.53 14.51 29.65
N ASP A 59 14.24 14.64 28.53
CA ASP A 59 15.66 15.05 28.52
C ASP A 59 15.80 16.58 28.64
N ASN A 60 16.12 17.04 29.85
CA ASN A 60 16.35 18.46 30.15
C ASN A 60 17.47 19.11 29.31
N ASN A 61 18.36 18.33 28.68
CA ASN A 61 19.40 18.86 27.81
C ASN A 61 18.90 19.10 26.37
N PHE A 62 17.75 18.55 25.99
CA PHE A 62 17.14 18.75 24.68
C PHE A 62 16.16 19.93 24.71
N THR A 63 16.65 21.14 24.40
CA THR A 63 15.86 22.38 24.53
C THR A 63 15.29 22.90 23.20
N LEU A 64 15.72 22.33 22.07
CA LEU A 64 15.35 22.76 20.73
C LEU A 64 13.93 22.31 20.38
N LYS A 65 13.18 23.18 19.68
CA LYS A 65 11.77 22.95 19.35
C LYS A 65 11.51 23.14 17.87
N PHE A 66 10.88 22.14 17.26
CA PHE A 66 10.37 22.23 15.90
C PHE A 66 8.96 22.83 15.90
N ASP A 67 8.66 23.57 14.83
CA ASP A 67 7.32 24.12 14.62
C ASP A 67 6.29 22.99 14.43
N GLN A 68 5.05 23.25 14.88
CA GLN A 68 3.96 22.28 14.77
C GLN A 68 3.58 22.05 13.31
N ILE A 69 3.30 20.79 12.95
CA ILE A 69 2.98 20.40 11.58
C ILE A 69 1.84 21.23 11.02
N GLU A 70 0.78 21.44 11.80
CA GLU A 70 -0.42 22.18 11.39
C GLU A 70 -0.10 23.63 11.00
N GLN A 71 0.81 24.26 11.73
CA GLN A 71 1.16 25.65 11.45
C GLN A 71 2.02 25.79 10.20
N ILE A 72 2.90 24.82 9.93
CA ILE A 72 3.78 24.85 8.77
C ILE A 72 2.99 24.49 7.51
N SER A 73 2.23 23.40 7.54
CA SER A 73 1.51 22.89 6.38
C SER A 73 0.47 23.88 5.85
N GLU A 74 -0.27 24.57 6.73
CA GLU A 74 -1.22 25.61 6.34
C GLU A 74 -0.53 26.81 5.66
N LYS A 75 0.70 27.15 6.07
CA LYS A 75 1.50 28.20 5.42
C LYS A 75 2.04 27.75 4.05
N LEU A 76 2.44 26.48 3.93
CA LEU A 76 2.99 25.91 2.70
C LEU A 76 1.92 25.66 1.63
N LEU A 77 0.70 25.30 2.05
CA LEU A 77 -0.37 24.84 1.16
C LEU A 77 -0.67 25.80 -0.02
N PRO A 78 -0.86 27.13 0.18
CA PRO A 78 -1.17 28.03 -0.93
C PRO A 78 -0.07 28.08 -1.99
N GLU A 79 1.19 28.14 -1.56
CA GLU A 79 2.35 28.19 -2.47
C GLU A 79 2.50 26.87 -3.25
N LEU A 80 2.41 25.73 -2.57
CA LEU A 80 2.54 24.41 -3.19
C LEU A 80 1.38 24.13 -4.15
N LYS A 81 0.16 24.56 -3.80
CA LYS A 81 -1.00 24.46 -4.68
C LYS A 81 -0.82 25.28 -5.95
N GLN A 82 -0.27 26.49 -5.84
CA GLN A 82 0.03 27.33 -6.99
C GLN A 82 1.09 26.68 -7.87
N LYS A 83 2.21 26.24 -7.29
CA LYS A 83 3.30 25.52 -8.00
C LYS A 83 2.78 24.28 -8.75
N ALA A 84 1.98 23.46 -8.09
CA ALA A 84 1.38 22.28 -8.69
C ALA A 84 0.44 22.66 -9.86
N SER A 85 -0.41 23.67 -9.68
CA SER A 85 -1.32 24.14 -10.73
C SER A 85 -0.55 24.68 -11.96
N ASP A 86 0.51 25.46 -11.72
CA ASP A 86 1.36 26.03 -12.78
C ASP A 86 2.11 24.96 -13.58
N PHE A 87 2.53 23.89 -12.89
CA PHE A 87 3.23 22.77 -13.49
C PHE A 87 2.28 21.86 -14.30
N PHE A 88 1.10 21.56 -13.75
CA PHE A 88 0.08 20.75 -14.41
C PHE A 88 -0.63 21.47 -15.55
N GLY A 89 -0.61 22.80 -15.56
CA GLY A 89 -1.39 23.60 -16.50
C GLY A 89 -2.90 23.47 -16.31
N ALA A 90 -3.34 23.08 -15.10
CA ALA A 90 -4.73 22.90 -14.73
C ALA A 90 -4.96 23.35 -13.28
N SER A 91 -6.16 23.84 -12.98
CA SER A 91 -6.54 24.23 -11.62
C SER A 91 -6.79 23.01 -10.75
N LEU A 92 -6.12 22.94 -9.59
CA LEU A 92 -6.42 21.97 -8.55
C LEU A 92 -7.76 22.25 -7.86
N PRO A 93 -8.39 21.25 -7.21
CA PRO A 93 -9.62 21.45 -6.44
C PRO A 93 -9.50 22.59 -5.43
N ASN A 94 -10.52 23.45 -5.34
CA ASN A 94 -10.47 24.63 -4.46
C ASN A 94 -10.63 24.30 -2.98
N ASN A 95 -11.29 23.19 -2.66
CA ASN A 95 -11.72 22.77 -1.33
C ASN A 95 -10.79 21.75 -0.65
N ILE A 96 -9.51 21.69 -1.04
CA ILE A 96 -8.53 20.82 -0.39
C ILE A 96 -8.38 21.18 1.09
N LYS A 97 -8.52 20.19 1.97
CA LYS A 97 -8.33 20.32 3.42
C LYS A 97 -7.12 19.56 3.89
N LEU A 98 -6.53 20.00 5.00
CA LEU A 98 -5.49 19.26 5.71
C LEU A 98 -6.08 18.63 6.97
N GLU A 99 -5.80 17.34 7.18
CA GLU A 99 -6.09 16.62 8.42
C GLU A 99 -4.82 15.95 8.95
N TYR A 100 -4.73 15.80 10.27
CA TYR A 100 -3.49 15.42 10.96
C TYR A 100 -3.73 14.19 11.86
N PRO A 101 -4.07 13.02 11.29
CA PRO A 101 -4.40 11.84 12.09
C PRO A 101 -3.20 11.35 12.90
N GLU A 102 -3.48 10.97 14.14
CA GLU A 102 -2.56 10.14 14.92
C GLU A 102 -2.64 8.68 14.44
N LEU A 103 -1.71 7.85 14.92
CA LEU A 103 -1.46 6.48 14.44
C LEU A 103 -2.73 5.64 14.23
N LYS A 104 -3.61 5.60 15.24
CA LYS A 104 -4.84 4.80 15.20
C LYS A 104 -5.80 5.24 14.09
N ASP A 105 -5.97 6.55 13.91
CA ASP A 105 -6.87 7.08 12.88
C ASP A 105 -6.27 6.96 11.49
N LEU A 106 -4.93 6.97 11.38
CA LEU A 106 -4.24 6.69 10.13
C LEU A 106 -4.43 5.22 9.70
N LYS A 107 -4.36 4.24 10.63
CA LYS A 107 -4.69 2.83 10.32
C LYS A 107 -6.12 2.70 9.79
N LYS A 108 -7.08 3.39 10.41
CA LYS A 108 -8.47 3.42 9.92
C LYS A 108 -8.61 4.09 8.56
N LEU A 109 -7.88 5.17 8.30
CA LEU A 109 -7.83 5.82 6.99
C LEU A 109 -7.36 4.84 5.91
N LYS A 110 -6.33 4.04 6.17
CA LYS A 110 -5.89 2.99 5.24
C LYS A 110 -7.00 1.99 4.94
N GLY A 111 -7.81 1.64 5.94
CA GLY A 111 -9.03 0.83 5.75
C GLY A 111 -10.04 1.48 4.79
N ARG A 112 -10.28 2.79 4.91
CA ARG A 112 -11.17 3.53 3.98
C ARG A 112 -10.68 3.52 2.53
N LYS A 113 -9.37 3.39 2.31
CA LYS A 113 -8.77 3.26 0.97
C LYS A 113 -8.81 1.85 0.37
N VAL A 114 -9.29 0.86 1.12
CA VAL A 114 -9.63 -0.45 0.55
C VAL A 114 -10.99 -0.33 -0.14
N PHE A 115 -11.00 -0.34 -1.46
CA PHE A 115 -12.20 -0.15 -2.26
C PHE A 115 -13.00 -1.44 -2.41
N THR A 116 -14.29 -1.36 -2.08
CA THR A 116 -15.26 -2.46 -2.13
C THR A 116 -16.66 -1.88 -2.24
N GLU A 117 -17.58 -2.60 -2.87
CA GLU A 117 -19.01 -2.23 -2.93
C GLU A 117 -19.81 -2.87 -1.79
N THR A 118 -19.46 -4.09 -1.37
CA THR A 118 -20.30 -4.92 -0.50
C THR A 118 -19.67 -5.21 0.86
N ALA A 119 -18.38 -4.90 1.05
CA ALA A 119 -17.64 -5.25 2.26
C ALA A 119 -17.22 -4.06 3.14
N ARG A 120 -17.72 -2.84 2.88
CA ARG A 120 -17.30 -1.61 3.57
C ARG A 120 -17.29 -1.74 5.10
N ASN A 121 -18.41 -2.17 5.69
CA ASN A 121 -18.53 -2.36 7.14
C ASN A 121 -17.53 -3.41 7.67
N TYR A 122 -17.36 -4.51 6.95
CA TYR A 122 -16.43 -5.58 7.33
C TYR A 122 -14.99 -5.07 7.35
N VAL A 123 -14.58 -4.34 6.31
CA VAL A 123 -13.24 -3.76 6.21
C VAL A 123 -13.00 -2.73 7.31
N ASP A 124 -13.96 -1.85 7.59
CA ASP A 124 -13.83 -0.86 8.66
C ASP A 124 -13.68 -1.51 10.03
N GLU A 125 -14.45 -2.56 10.31
CA GLU A 125 -14.34 -3.35 11.54
C GLU A 125 -12.99 -4.06 11.64
N LEU A 126 -12.51 -4.69 10.55
CA LEU A 126 -11.23 -5.37 10.51
C LEU A 126 -10.07 -4.41 10.77
N PHE A 127 -10.01 -3.28 10.05
CA PHE A 127 -8.95 -2.30 10.26
C PHE A 127 -9.01 -1.67 11.65
N ASN A 128 -10.21 -1.45 12.20
CA ASN A 128 -10.34 -0.98 13.57
C ASN A 128 -9.85 -2.04 14.59
N ALA A 129 -10.18 -3.32 14.39
CA ALA A 129 -9.74 -4.41 15.25
C ALA A 129 -8.20 -4.56 15.21
N VAL A 130 -7.60 -4.55 14.02
CA VAL A 130 -6.14 -4.58 13.83
C VAL A 130 -5.47 -3.35 14.46
N ALA A 131 -6.04 -2.16 14.28
CA ALA A 131 -5.49 -0.94 14.89
C ALA A 131 -5.50 -0.98 16.43
N ASN A 132 -6.46 -1.69 17.03
CA ASN A 132 -6.56 -1.88 18.48
C ASN A 132 -5.85 -3.15 18.98
N LYS A 133 -5.27 -3.96 18.08
CA LYS A 133 -4.73 -5.30 18.40
C LYS A 133 -5.77 -6.19 19.09
N ASP A 134 -7.04 -6.05 18.70
CA ASP A 134 -8.17 -6.77 19.28
C ASP A 134 -8.30 -8.16 18.65
N LEU A 135 -7.52 -9.12 19.17
CA LEU A 135 -7.48 -10.50 18.66
C LEU A 135 -8.86 -11.15 18.66
N LYS A 136 -9.65 -10.90 19.72
CA LYS A 136 -10.99 -11.46 19.84
C LYS A 136 -11.90 -10.93 18.73
N LYS A 137 -11.88 -9.62 18.48
CA LYS A 137 -12.69 -9.06 17.39
C LYS A 137 -12.23 -9.53 16.01
N ILE A 138 -10.93 -9.74 15.81
CA ILE A 138 -10.42 -10.34 14.57
C ILE A 138 -10.94 -11.77 14.40
N ALA A 139 -10.87 -12.62 15.44
CA ALA A 139 -11.41 -13.97 15.42
C ALA A 139 -12.94 -13.99 15.11
N GLU A 140 -13.70 -13.08 15.73
CA GLU A 140 -15.13 -12.90 15.44
C GLU A 140 -15.38 -12.53 13.97
N LEU A 141 -14.55 -11.67 13.37
CA LEU A 141 -14.66 -11.29 11.96
C LEU A 141 -14.27 -12.44 11.02
N ILE A 142 -13.28 -13.26 11.37
CA ILE A 142 -12.93 -14.46 10.61
C ILE A 142 -14.11 -15.42 10.59
N LYS A 143 -14.75 -15.63 11.74
CA LYS A 143 -15.95 -16.46 11.87
C LYS A 143 -17.14 -15.91 11.10
N GLN A 144 -17.30 -14.59 11.08
CA GLN A 144 -18.40 -13.93 10.39
C GLN A 144 -18.33 -14.13 8.87
N ASP A 145 -17.16 -13.94 8.26
CA ASP A 145 -16.97 -14.08 6.82
C ASP A 145 -15.50 -14.37 6.51
N THR A 146 -15.16 -15.66 6.47
CA THR A 146 -13.78 -16.11 6.27
C THR A 146 -13.24 -15.76 4.90
N ALA A 147 -14.08 -15.79 3.86
CA ALA A 147 -13.67 -15.38 2.51
C ALA A 147 -13.23 -13.91 2.49
N LYS A 148 -14.01 -13.02 3.11
CA LYS A 148 -13.63 -11.61 3.25
C LYS A 148 -12.38 -11.43 4.10
N PHE A 149 -12.22 -12.21 5.17
CA PHE A 149 -10.99 -12.17 5.96
C PHE A 149 -9.77 -12.47 5.10
N LEU A 150 -9.80 -13.58 4.33
CA LEU A 150 -8.68 -13.99 3.47
C LEU A 150 -8.30 -12.90 2.46
N VAL A 151 -9.28 -12.19 1.90
CA VAL A 151 -9.02 -11.09 0.97
C VAL A 151 -8.52 -9.84 1.69
N PHE A 152 -9.28 -9.31 2.65
CA PHE A 152 -9.03 -7.98 3.22
C PHE A 152 -7.93 -7.94 4.28
N SER A 153 -7.57 -9.07 4.88
CA SER A 153 -6.40 -9.18 5.76
C SER A 153 -5.09 -8.88 5.01
N THR A 154 -5.02 -9.17 3.70
CA THR A 154 -3.86 -8.83 2.87
C THR A 154 -3.64 -7.32 2.78
N TYR A 155 -4.73 -6.54 2.70
CA TYR A 155 -4.68 -5.07 2.74
C TYR A 155 -4.29 -4.55 4.12
N ALA A 156 -4.86 -5.13 5.19
CA ALA A 156 -4.47 -4.76 6.55
C ALA A 156 -2.97 -4.97 6.76
N LYS A 157 -2.43 -6.12 6.33
CA LYS A 157 -1.00 -6.40 6.31
C LYS A 157 -0.23 -5.34 5.49
N MET A 158 -0.58 -5.20 4.21
CA MET A 158 0.19 -4.37 3.27
C MET A 158 0.19 -2.88 3.63
N TYR A 159 -0.96 -2.34 4.05
CA TYR A 159 -1.07 -0.92 4.34
C TYR A 159 -0.59 -0.56 5.73
N ILE A 160 -0.78 -1.44 6.73
CA ILE A 160 -0.35 -1.14 8.09
C ILE A 160 1.16 -1.36 8.24
N SER A 161 1.75 -2.38 7.60
CA SER A 161 3.21 -2.67 7.65
C SER A 161 4.15 -1.61 7.07
N LYS A 162 3.61 -0.45 6.66
CA LYS A 162 4.38 0.68 6.12
C LYS A 162 3.91 2.01 6.74
N ILE A 163 3.23 1.96 7.88
CA ILE A 163 2.61 3.17 8.45
C ILE A 163 3.65 4.09 9.06
N SER A 164 4.76 3.56 9.59
CA SER A 164 5.93 4.30 10.09
C SER A 164 6.66 5.09 9.00
N THR A 165 6.55 4.64 7.74
CA THR A 165 7.22 5.23 6.58
C THR A 165 6.26 6.01 5.65
N THR A 166 4.96 6.01 5.96
CA THR A 166 3.96 6.79 5.22
C THR A 166 3.86 8.20 5.79
N TYR A 167 4.22 9.24 5.03
CA TYR A 167 4.10 10.63 5.50
C TYR A 167 2.74 11.28 5.20
N GLY A 168 2.09 10.88 4.11
CA GLY A 168 0.84 11.48 3.67
C GLY A 168 -0.11 10.48 3.05
N ASP A 169 -1.34 10.93 2.87
CA ASP A 169 -2.34 10.26 2.06
C ASP A 169 -3.40 11.24 1.52
N TYR A 170 -4.07 10.91 0.43
CA TYR A 170 -5.17 11.68 -0.15
C TYR A 170 -6.45 10.84 -0.26
N LEU A 171 -7.55 11.40 0.24
CA LEU A 171 -8.90 10.85 0.09
C LEU A 171 -9.95 11.96 0.13
N ASP A 172 -10.88 11.97 -0.84
CA ASP A 172 -12.08 12.83 -0.85
C ASP A 172 -11.83 14.34 -0.63
N ASN A 173 -10.86 14.91 -1.34
CA ASN A 173 -10.41 16.31 -1.20
C ASN A 173 -9.72 16.63 0.14
N THR A 174 -9.32 15.62 0.90
CA THR A 174 -8.54 15.80 2.13
C THR A 174 -7.15 15.20 1.95
N VAL A 175 -6.14 16.03 2.22
CA VAL A 175 -4.75 15.61 2.39
C VAL A 175 -4.55 15.31 3.87
N TYR A 176 -4.22 14.05 4.16
CA TYR A 176 -3.93 13.55 5.49
C TYR A 176 -2.42 13.55 5.69
N LEU A 177 -1.92 14.31 6.65
CA LEU A 177 -0.50 14.29 7.02
C LEU A 177 -0.32 13.43 8.27
N ASN A 178 0.56 12.44 8.21
CA ASN A 178 0.82 11.52 9.30
C ASN A 178 1.44 12.27 10.49
N LYS A 179 0.59 12.76 11.39
CA LYS A 179 1.01 13.51 12.57
C LYS A 179 1.86 12.64 13.49
N PHE A 180 1.55 11.34 13.57
CA PHE A 180 2.30 10.43 14.42
C PHE A 180 3.80 10.48 14.10
N ILE A 181 4.14 10.40 12.82
CA ILE A 181 5.53 10.42 12.33
C ILE A 181 6.08 11.83 12.21
N LEU A 182 5.42 12.71 11.48
CA LEU A 182 5.96 14.02 11.10
C LEU A 182 6.14 14.97 12.30
N SER A 183 5.42 14.76 13.41
CA SER A 183 5.64 15.54 14.65
C SER A 183 6.78 15.03 15.53
N ARG A 184 7.26 13.79 15.32
CA ARG A 184 8.26 13.13 16.19
C ARG A 184 9.61 12.94 15.51
N TYR A 185 9.62 12.58 14.22
CA TYR A 185 10.83 12.23 13.49
C TYR A 185 11.92 13.31 13.48
N PRO A 186 11.62 14.60 13.27
CA PRO A 186 12.65 15.64 13.31
C PRO A 186 13.40 15.67 14.65
N GLN A 187 12.68 15.52 15.76
CA GLN A 187 13.28 15.46 17.10
C GLN A 187 14.10 14.18 17.28
N ILE A 188 13.56 13.03 16.86
CA ILE A 188 14.24 11.73 16.96
C ILE A 188 15.54 11.71 16.15
N ILE A 189 15.52 12.24 14.92
CA ILE A 189 16.70 12.32 14.06
C ILE A 189 17.77 13.19 14.71
N LEU A 190 17.41 14.38 15.19
CA LEU A 190 18.35 15.27 15.86
C LEU A 190 18.92 14.65 17.14
N TYR A 191 18.06 14.01 17.95
CA TYR A 191 18.48 13.33 19.16
C TYR A 191 19.48 12.20 18.90
N LYS A 192 19.23 11.39 17.86
CA LYS A 192 20.13 10.31 17.42
C LYS A 192 21.48 10.80 16.91
N GLN A 193 21.59 12.04 16.42
CA GLN A 193 22.86 12.64 16.02
C GLN A 193 23.74 13.07 17.21
N GLY A 194 23.17 13.14 18.42
CA GLY A 194 23.90 13.44 19.65
C GLY A 194 24.21 14.93 19.86
N ALA A 195 24.63 15.24 21.09
CA ALA A 195 25.00 16.61 21.48
C ALA A 195 26.39 17.01 20.92
N PRO A 196 26.63 18.30 20.61
CA PRO A 196 25.69 19.42 20.74
C PRO A 196 24.68 19.49 19.59
N TYR A 197 23.39 19.55 19.94
CA TYR A 197 22.28 19.46 18.97
C TYR A 197 22.19 20.70 18.06
N GLU A 198 22.62 21.86 18.54
CA GLU A 198 22.58 23.14 17.82
C GLU A 198 23.35 23.07 16.49
N SER A 199 24.41 22.24 16.44
CA SER A 199 25.26 22.09 15.26
C SER A 199 24.52 21.51 14.04
N ASN A 200 23.54 20.64 14.27
CA ASN A 200 22.78 19.97 13.20
C ASN A 200 21.32 20.44 13.10
N TYR A 201 20.87 21.26 14.05
CA TYR A 201 19.46 21.67 14.16
C TYR A 201 18.89 22.27 12.88
N GLU A 202 19.59 23.24 12.26
CA GLU A 202 19.10 23.91 11.05
C GLU A 202 19.01 22.95 9.86
N SER A 203 19.92 21.98 9.75
CA SER A 203 19.87 20.96 8.69
C SER A 203 18.69 20.01 8.88
N VAL A 204 18.45 19.53 10.10
CA VAL A 204 17.31 18.66 10.41
C VAL A 204 15.99 19.41 10.24
N LYS A 205 15.94 20.69 10.64
CA LYS A 205 14.78 21.57 10.44
C LYS A 205 14.49 21.78 8.95
N ALA A 206 15.50 22.05 8.13
CA ALA A 206 15.34 22.16 6.69
C ALA A 206 14.83 20.83 6.08
N GLY A 207 15.40 19.69 6.49
CA GLY A 207 14.91 18.38 6.03
C GLY A 207 13.45 18.09 6.44
N TYR A 208 13.03 18.53 7.62
CA TYR A 208 11.63 18.44 8.05
C TYR A 208 10.70 19.28 7.15
N LEU A 209 11.08 20.53 6.85
CA LEU A 209 10.33 21.37 5.91
C LEU A 209 10.27 20.74 4.51
N GLY A 210 11.36 20.12 4.06
CA GLY A 210 11.42 19.40 2.79
C GLY A 210 10.48 18.21 2.73
N ALA A 211 10.42 17.42 3.81
CA ALA A 211 9.48 16.29 3.94
C ALA A 211 8.02 16.76 3.83
N LEU A 212 7.66 17.86 4.51
CA LEU A 212 6.32 18.44 4.45
C LEU A 212 6.00 18.98 3.05
N LYS A 213 6.92 19.70 2.42
CA LYS A 213 6.75 20.20 1.04
C LYS A 213 6.52 19.07 0.06
N MET A 214 7.35 18.02 0.12
CA MET A 214 7.22 16.84 -0.73
C MET A 214 5.87 16.17 -0.54
N THR A 215 5.51 15.87 0.72
CA THR A 215 4.29 15.14 1.05
C THR A 215 3.03 15.91 0.62
N ILE A 216 2.92 17.19 0.97
CA ILE A 216 1.77 18.02 0.58
C ILE A 216 1.68 18.11 -0.94
N LEU A 217 2.81 18.26 -1.63
CA LEU A 217 2.84 18.36 -3.08
C LEU A 217 2.41 17.05 -3.75
N GLU A 218 2.87 15.89 -3.27
CA GLU A 218 2.46 14.56 -3.74
C GLU A 218 0.94 14.41 -3.69
N GLU A 219 0.34 14.71 -2.54
CA GLU A 219 -1.09 14.54 -2.35
C GLU A 219 -1.93 15.58 -3.10
N LEU A 220 -1.41 16.80 -3.29
CA LEU A 220 -2.01 17.78 -4.20
C LEU A 220 -2.01 17.30 -5.65
N ILE A 221 -0.93 16.64 -6.09
CA ILE A 221 -0.86 16.06 -7.43
C ILE A 221 -1.88 14.93 -7.58
N HIS A 222 -2.00 14.04 -6.59
CA HIS A 222 -3.03 13.00 -6.59
C HIS A 222 -4.45 13.57 -6.67
N SER A 223 -4.70 14.73 -6.05
CA SER A 223 -6.00 15.41 -6.14
C SER A 223 -6.38 15.85 -7.57
N ALA A 224 -5.41 16.01 -8.48
CA ALA A 224 -5.66 16.36 -9.87
C ALA A 224 -6.02 15.15 -10.75
N GLN A 225 -5.81 13.93 -10.26
CA GLN A 225 -5.82 12.70 -11.06
C GLN A 225 -7.19 11.99 -11.08
N GLY A 226 -8.29 12.74 -10.99
CA GLY A 226 -9.63 12.19 -10.73
C GLY A 226 -10.07 11.07 -11.69
N ASN A 227 -9.78 11.16 -13.00
CA ASN A 227 -10.13 10.09 -13.95
C ASN A 227 -9.33 8.80 -13.69
N LEU A 228 -8.02 8.92 -13.48
CA LEU A 228 -7.15 7.79 -13.14
C LEU A 228 -7.56 7.16 -11.81
N GLN A 229 -7.88 7.98 -10.81
CA GLN A 229 -8.36 7.51 -9.51
C GLN A 229 -9.67 6.73 -9.64
N LYS A 230 -10.60 7.19 -10.49
CA LYS A 230 -11.86 6.49 -10.77
C LYS A 230 -11.61 5.13 -11.43
N ILE A 231 -10.82 5.10 -12.50
CA ILE A 231 -10.45 3.86 -13.21
C ILE A 231 -9.78 2.87 -12.24
N ASN A 232 -8.83 3.35 -11.45
CA ASN A 232 -8.14 2.57 -10.44
C ASN A 232 -9.11 1.98 -9.41
N LYS A 233 -10.04 2.79 -8.89
CA LYS A 233 -11.04 2.36 -7.90
C LYS A 233 -11.96 1.27 -8.47
N GLU A 234 -12.49 1.47 -9.68
CA GLU A 234 -13.38 0.51 -10.34
C GLU A 234 -12.67 -0.83 -10.61
N ALA A 235 -11.42 -0.78 -11.07
CA ALA A 235 -10.59 -1.95 -11.28
C ALA A 235 -10.31 -2.73 -9.99
N VAL A 236 -9.92 -2.04 -8.91
CA VAL A 236 -9.65 -2.67 -7.60
C VAL A 236 -10.90 -3.32 -7.00
N ILE A 237 -12.07 -2.70 -7.16
CA ILE A 237 -13.35 -3.29 -6.72
C ILE A 237 -13.60 -4.64 -7.41
N GLN A 238 -13.35 -4.71 -8.72
CA GLN A 238 -13.50 -5.95 -9.49
C GLN A 238 -12.48 -7.00 -9.05
N VAL A 239 -11.20 -6.63 -8.90
CA VAL A 239 -10.15 -7.52 -8.37
C VAL A 239 -10.55 -8.11 -7.02
N ASN A 240 -11.03 -7.28 -6.10
CA ASN A 240 -11.44 -7.72 -4.77
C ASN A 240 -12.64 -8.67 -4.81
N THR A 241 -13.60 -8.40 -5.69
CA THR A 241 -14.79 -9.24 -5.89
C THR A 241 -14.40 -10.63 -6.43
N ILE A 242 -13.48 -10.69 -7.38
CA ILE A 242 -12.97 -11.94 -7.95
C ILE A 242 -12.13 -12.71 -6.93
N ASN A 243 -11.33 -12.01 -6.12
CA ASN A 243 -10.59 -12.63 -5.02
C ASN A 243 -11.53 -13.20 -3.94
N GLU A 244 -12.66 -12.56 -3.65
CA GLU A 244 -13.69 -13.11 -2.76
C GLU A 244 -14.38 -14.34 -3.37
N GLU A 245 -14.62 -14.35 -4.69
CA GLU A 245 -15.15 -15.52 -5.42
C GLU A 245 -14.18 -16.70 -5.32
N LEU A 246 -12.89 -16.48 -5.58
CA LEU A 246 -11.86 -17.50 -5.44
C LEU A 246 -11.77 -18.03 -4.00
N ALA A 247 -11.78 -17.14 -3.00
CA ALA A 247 -11.73 -17.56 -1.60
C ALA A 247 -12.90 -18.50 -1.27
N LYS A 248 -14.11 -18.22 -1.76
CA LYS A 248 -15.28 -19.10 -1.58
C LYS A 248 -15.11 -20.45 -2.27
N ILE A 249 -14.59 -20.47 -3.50
CA ILE A 249 -14.31 -21.72 -4.24
C ILE A 249 -13.35 -22.60 -3.44
N ILE A 250 -12.22 -22.03 -3.00
CA ILE A 250 -11.20 -22.77 -2.24
C ILE A 250 -11.73 -23.23 -0.87
N LEU A 251 -12.50 -22.38 -0.17
CA LEU A 251 -13.08 -22.74 1.12
C LEU A 251 -14.09 -23.90 1.02
N ASN A 252 -14.74 -24.06 -0.14
CA ASN A 252 -15.72 -25.13 -0.39
C ASN A 252 -15.11 -26.46 -0.84
N LEU A 253 -13.78 -26.55 -1.05
CA LEU A 253 -13.12 -27.82 -1.34
C LEU A 253 -13.34 -28.79 -0.17
N ASP A 254 -13.64 -30.05 -0.46
CA ASP A 254 -13.66 -31.09 0.57
C ASP A 254 -12.25 -31.40 1.08
N ASP A 255 -12.15 -32.00 2.27
CA ASP A 255 -10.85 -32.23 2.94
C ASP A 255 -9.90 -33.10 2.14
N LYS A 256 -10.43 -34.05 1.36
CA LYS A 256 -9.62 -34.93 0.52
C LYS A 256 -8.98 -34.12 -0.61
N ASN A 257 -9.80 -33.39 -1.37
CA ASN A 257 -9.31 -32.54 -2.46
C ASN A 257 -8.38 -31.44 -1.96
N ALA A 258 -8.69 -30.81 -0.83
CA ALA A 258 -7.80 -29.81 -0.22
C ALA A 258 -6.44 -30.41 0.19
N THR A 259 -6.43 -31.63 0.73
CA THR A 259 -5.19 -32.32 1.13
C THR A 259 -4.37 -32.74 -0.09
N GLU A 260 -4.98 -33.44 -1.05
CA GLU A 260 -4.30 -33.91 -2.26
C GLU A 260 -3.75 -32.73 -3.09
N LEU A 261 -4.49 -31.63 -3.20
CA LEU A 261 -4.02 -30.42 -3.89
C LEU A 261 -2.88 -29.73 -3.12
N SER A 262 -2.95 -29.68 -1.78
CA SER A 262 -1.86 -29.11 -0.97
C SER A 262 -0.57 -29.90 -1.12
N GLU A 263 -0.67 -31.23 -1.15
CA GLU A 263 0.46 -32.13 -1.40
C GLU A 263 1.03 -31.98 -2.81
N TYR A 264 0.14 -31.88 -3.81
CA TYR A 264 0.54 -31.64 -5.20
C TYR A 264 1.34 -30.35 -5.37
N LEU A 265 0.86 -29.27 -4.74
CA LEU A 265 1.50 -27.95 -4.71
C LEU A 265 2.70 -27.89 -3.76
N LYS A 266 3.00 -28.97 -3.02
CA LYS A 266 4.10 -29.09 -2.05
C LYS A 266 4.06 -27.99 -0.98
N LEU A 267 2.86 -27.64 -0.53
CA LEU A 267 2.66 -26.70 0.57
C LEU A 267 3.18 -27.27 1.88
N GLN A 268 3.47 -26.40 2.85
CA GLN A 268 3.83 -26.82 4.20
C GLN A 268 2.67 -27.66 4.79
N PRO A 269 2.98 -28.81 5.42
CA PRO A 269 1.96 -29.67 5.99
C PRO A 269 1.24 -28.95 7.13
N VAL A 270 -0.08 -28.99 7.09
CA VAL A 270 -0.97 -28.42 8.12
C VAL A 270 -1.60 -29.59 8.88
N PRO A 271 -1.58 -29.59 10.23
CA PRO A 271 -2.25 -30.62 11.02
C PRO A 271 -3.75 -30.73 10.69
N ASP A 272 -4.30 -31.95 10.80
CA ASP A 272 -5.69 -32.22 10.39
C ASP A 272 -6.75 -31.50 11.24
N ASP A 273 -6.39 -31.05 12.44
CA ASP A 273 -7.21 -30.22 13.31
C ASP A 273 -7.29 -28.74 12.89
N PHE A 274 -6.62 -28.36 11.79
CA PHE A 274 -6.61 -27.00 11.23
C PHE A 274 -7.09 -26.97 9.76
N PRO A 275 -8.37 -27.34 9.51
CA PRO A 275 -8.91 -27.43 8.16
C PRO A 275 -9.03 -26.08 7.45
N LEU A 276 -9.14 -24.96 8.19
CA LEU A 276 -9.17 -23.63 7.60
C LEU A 276 -7.76 -23.19 7.17
N ALA A 277 -6.73 -23.41 7.98
CA ALA A 277 -5.34 -23.10 7.63
C ALA A 277 -4.90 -23.79 6.34
N LYS A 278 -5.29 -25.05 6.15
CA LYS A 278 -5.05 -25.80 4.91
C LYS A 278 -5.67 -25.09 3.68
N ARG A 279 -6.94 -24.67 3.79
CA ARG A 279 -7.64 -23.95 2.70
C ARG A 279 -7.13 -22.53 2.49
N ALA A 280 -6.74 -21.83 3.56
CA ALA A 280 -6.11 -20.51 3.46
C ALA A 280 -4.78 -20.58 2.71
N ASN A 281 -3.95 -21.58 3.00
CA ASN A 281 -2.70 -21.82 2.29
C ASN A 281 -2.93 -22.08 0.80
N LEU A 282 -3.95 -22.87 0.45
CA LEU A 282 -4.38 -23.05 -0.94
C LEU A 282 -4.86 -21.75 -1.57
N PHE A 283 -5.67 -20.96 -0.88
CA PHE A 283 -6.16 -19.68 -1.39
C PHE A 283 -5.00 -18.73 -1.70
N PHE A 284 -4.03 -18.60 -0.80
CA PHE A 284 -2.89 -17.73 -1.02
C PHE A 284 -1.96 -18.24 -2.12
N MET A 285 -1.74 -19.57 -2.21
CA MET A 285 -0.95 -20.17 -3.29
C MET A 285 -1.62 -20.02 -4.67
N LEU A 286 -2.93 -20.20 -4.73
CA LEU A 286 -3.71 -20.14 -5.98
C LEU A 286 -4.26 -18.74 -6.27
N ASN A 287 -4.00 -17.75 -5.40
CA ASN A 287 -4.39 -16.38 -5.65
C ASN A 287 -3.69 -15.92 -6.93
N PRO A 288 -4.41 -15.31 -7.90
CA PRO A 288 -3.84 -14.96 -9.19
C PRO A 288 -2.62 -14.04 -9.05
N ASP A 289 -2.64 -13.12 -8.06
CA ASP A 289 -1.50 -12.27 -7.76
C ASP A 289 -0.25 -13.09 -7.41
N HIS A 290 -0.38 -14.10 -6.53
CA HIS A 290 0.74 -14.98 -6.16
C HIS A 290 1.18 -15.87 -7.33
N PHE A 291 0.21 -16.58 -7.90
CA PHE A 291 0.44 -17.64 -8.87
C PHE A 291 1.15 -17.11 -10.11
N ILE A 292 0.71 -15.96 -10.62
CA ILE A 292 1.25 -15.39 -11.85
C ILE A 292 2.64 -14.79 -11.58
N ILE A 293 2.89 -14.19 -10.41
CA ILE A 293 4.21 -13.65 -10.07
C ILE A 293 5.26 -14.78 -9.95
N GLU A 294 4.93 -15.90 -9.31
CA GLU A 294 5.90 -16.98 -9.09
C GLU A 294 6.06 -17.93 -10.29
N GLN A 295 4.98 -18.24 -11.02
CA GLN A 295 5.02 -19.21 -12.12
C GLN A 295 5.26 -18.55 -13.49
N LEU A 296 4.83 -17.30 -13.68
CA LEU A 296 4.89 -16.62 -14.99
C LEU A 296 5.86 -15.43 -15.01
N GLY A 297 6.41 -15.02 -13.86
CA GLY A 297 7.44 -13.99 -13.74
C GLY A 297 6.91 -12.55 -13.74
N PRO A 298 7.79 -11.54 -13.62
CA PRO A 298 7.43 -10.13 -13.41
C PRO A 298 6.68 -9.48 -14.59
N ASP A 299 6.55 -10.17 -15.72
CA ASP A 299 5.92 -9.68 -16.93
C ASP A 299 4.39 -9.89 -16.99
N VAL A 300 3.74 -10.22 -15.86
CA VAL A 300 2.26 -10.25 -15.65
C VAL A 300 1.53 -9.15 -16.43
N MET A 301 2.15 -7.98 -16.42
CA MET A 301 1.74 -6.72 -17.06
C MET A 301 1.56 -6.78 -18.59
N THR A 302 1.98 -7.84 -19.29
CA THR A 302 1.88 -7.94 -20.76
C THR A 302 1.22 -9.24 -21.23
N TYR A 303 0.74 -10.06 -20.31
CA TYR A 303 0.06 -11.31 -20.67
C TYR A 303 -1.31 -11.03 -21.29
N THR A 304 -1.62 -11.80 -22.32
CA THR A 304 -2.92 -11.82 -23.02
C THR A 304 -3.63 -13.16 -22.89
N HIS A 305 -2.96 -14.16 -22.30
CA HIS A 305 -3.44 -15.53 -22.16
C HIS A 305 -3.03 -16.04 -20.77
N VAL A 306 -3.93 -16.81 -20.15
CA VAL A 306 -3.65 -17.51 -18.90
C VAL A 306 -4.00 -18.98 -19.10
N ASP A 307 -3.07 -19.84 -18.68
CA ASP A 307 -3.23 -21.27 -18.65
C ASP A 307 -3.06 -21.76 -17.20
N ILE A 308 -3.71 -22.87 -16.87
CA ILE A 308 -3.55 -23.54 -15.58
C ILE A 308 -3.06 -24.96 -15.80
N ASP A 309 -2.31 -25.48 -14.83
CA ASP A 309 -1.91 -26.88 -14.81
C ASP A 309 -3.18 -27.76 -14.87
N PRO A 310 -3.30 -28.69 -15.84
CA PRO A 310 -4.43 -29.59 -15.92
C PRO A 310 -4.70 -30.35 -14.63
N LYS A 311 -3.67 -30.68 -13.85
CA LYS A 311 -3.84 -31.36 -12.58
C LYS A 311 -4.47 -30.48 -11.51
N ILE A 312 -4.16 -29.18 -11.48
CA ILE A 312 -4.84 -28.22 -10.60
C ILE A 312 -6.30 -28.07 -11.05
N ALA A 313 -6.55 -28.05 -12.35
CA ALA A 313 -7.90 -27.95 -12.91
C ALA A 313 -8.81 -29.15 -12.55
N GLU A 314 -8.23 -30.33 -12.29
CA GLU A 314 -9.00 -31.48 -11.77
C GLU A 314 -9.57 -31.22 -10.37
N PHE A 315 -8.86 -30.44 -9.54
CA PHE A 315 -9.29 -30.10 -8.18
C PHE A 315 -10.11 -28.81 -8.12
N VAL A 316 -9.77 -27.82 -8.94
CA VAL A 316 -10.44 -26.50 -8.99
C VAL A 316 -10.77 -26.16 -10.45
N PRO A 317 -11.83 -26.76 -11.03
CA PRO A 317 -12.19 -26.55 -12.44
C PRO A 317 -12.46 -25.09 -12.82
N GLU A 318 -12.95 -24.29 -11.88
CA GLU A 318 -13.30 -22.88 -12.06
C GLU A 318 -12.09 -21.95 -12.12
N LEU A 319 -10.90 -22.42 -11.72
CA LEU A 319 -9.72 -21.56 -11.52
C LEU A 319 -9.29 -20.82 -12.80
N LEU A 320 -9.39 -21.47 -13.97
CA LEU A 320 -9.05 -20.85 -15.25
C LEU A 320 -9.96 -19.65 -15.56
N ASP A 321 -11.25 -19.78 -15.25
CA ASP A 321 -12.22 -18.71 -15.48
C ASP A 321 -11.98 -17.54 -14.51
N ILE A 322 -11.67 -17.83 -13.24
CA ILE A 322 -11.24 -16.82 -12.26
C ILE A 322 -10.03 -16.04 -12.78
N TYR A 323 -8.99 -16.73 -13.25
CA TYR A 323 -7.78 -16.06 -13.73
C TYR A 323 -8.04 -15.19 -14.97
N LYS A 324 -8.90 -15.66 -15.89
CA LYS A 324 -9.32 -14.89 -17.07
C LYS A 324 -10.08 -13.63 -16.68
N LYS A 325 -11.04 -13.74 -15.76
CA LYS A 325 -11.80 -12.59 -15.23
C LYS A 325 -10.89 -11.59 -14.50
N TRP A 326 -9.89 -12.09 -13.79
CA TRP A 326 -9.01 -11.29 -12.95
C TRP A 326 -8.00 -10.44 -13.73
N LEU A 327 -7.53 -10.93 -14.88
CA LEU A 327 -6.40 -10.34 -15.62
C LEU A 327 -6.62 -8.89 -16.07
N GLU A 328 -7.77 -8.58 -16.68
CA GLU A 328 -8.04 -7.23 -17.19
C GLU A 328 -8.18 -6.19 -16.06
N PRO A 329 -8.96 -6.43 -15.00
CA PRO A 329 -9.03 -5.53 -13.85
C PRO A 329 -7.68 -5.26 -13.21
N ILE A 330 -6.84 -6.29 -12.97
CA ILE A 330 -5.55 -6.05 -12.32
C ILE A 330 -4.61 -5.22 -13.22
N GLN A 331 -4.62 -5.46 -14.54
CA GLN A 331 -3.80 -4.70 -15.48
C GLN A 331 -4.26 -3.24 -15.51
N THR A 332 -5.58 -3.01 -15.50
CA THR A 332 -6.17 -1.68 -15.43
C THR A 332 -5.77 -0.95 -14.13
N HIS A 333 -5.89 -1.64 -12.98
CA HIS A 333 -5.43 -1.13 -11.68
C HIS A 333 -3.96 -0.73 -11.73
N HIS A 334 -3.09 -1.64 -12.17
CA HIS A 334 -1.66 -1.37 -12.21
C HIS A 334 -1.29 -0.26 -13.17
N ALA A 335 -1.93 -0.17 -14.33
CA ALA A 335 -1.66 0.88 -15.30
C ALA A 335 -2.06 2.26 -14.77
N ALA A 336 -3.27 2.38 -14.22
CA ALA A 336 -3.76 3.61 -13.63
C ALA A 336 -2.88 4.04 -12.43
N PHE A 337 -2.62 3.11 -11.50
CA PHE A 337 -1.79 3.38 -10.32
C PHE A 337 -0.36 3.79 -10.70
N THR A 338 0.30 3.05 -11.59
CA THR A 338 1.67 3.38 -12.03
C THR A 338 1.73 4.75 -12.70
N THR A 339 0.71 5.12 -13.48
CA THR A 339 0.61 6.45 -14.09
C THR A 339 0.44 7.54 -13.03
N MET A 340 -0.44 7.33 -12.04
CA MET A 340 -0.66 8.27 -10.94
C MET A 340 0.61 8.53 -10.14
N GLU A 341 1.27 7.47 -9.68
CA GLU A 341 2.52 7.57 -8.91
C GLU A 341 3.65 8.18 -9.74
N GLY A 342 3.73 7.82 -11.02
CA GLY A 342 4.73 8.34 -11.95
C GLY A 342 4.60 9.84 -12.21
N MET A 343 3.36 10.31 -12.39
CA MET A 343 3.06 11.74 -12.52
C MET A 343 3.43 12.50 -11.24
N ALA A 344 3.15 11.92 -10.07
CA ALA A 344 3.47 12.52 -8.78
C ALA A 344 4.99 12.65 -8.59
N GLU A 345 5.73 11.54 -8.74
CA GLU A 345 7.19 11.54 -8.57
C GLU A 345 7.87 12.49 -9.57
N PHE A 346 7.47 12.44 -10.85
CA PHE A 346 8.02 13.32 -11.88
C PHE A 346 7.78 14.80 -11.54
N ALA A 347 6.57 15.16 -11.11
CA ALA A 347 6.24 16.54 -10.78
C ALA A 347 6.98 17.04 -9.54
N ILE A 348 7.05 16.24 -8.46
CA ILE A 348 7.80 16.58 -7.25
C ILE A 348 9.27 16.87 -7.58
N GLN A 349 9.92 15.98 -8.33
CA GLN A 349 11.34 16.12 -8.68
C GLN A 349 11.63 17.36 -9.54
N ASN A 350 10.66 17.84 -10.31
CA ASN A 350 10.81 19.05 -11.11
C ASN A 350 10.44 20.32 -10.36
N ILE A 351 9.37 20.30 -9.55
CA ILE A 351 8.88 21.47 -8.81
C ILE A 351 9.82 21.80 -7.64
N LEU A 352 10.34 20.80 -6.95
CA LEU A 352 11.21 20.97 -5.77
C LEU A 352 12.70 20.82 -6.09
N LYS A 353 13.08 20.70 -7.38
CA LYS A 353 14.46 20.44 -7.81
C LYS A 353 15.48 21.36 -7.13
N ASP A 354 15.21 22.65 -7.12
CA ASP A 354 16.11 23.68 -6.60
C ASP A 354 15.72 24.14 -5.17
N ASP A 355 14.79 23.44 -4.51
CA ASP A 355 14.35 23.75 -3.14
C ASP A 355 15.35 23.17 -2.12
N THR A 356 16.00 24.05 -1.36
CA THR A 356 17.05 23.66 -0.41
C THR A 356 16.54 22.78 0.73
N ASP A 357 15.29 22.96 1.16
CA ASP A 357 14.70 22.14 2.21
C ASP A 357 14.46 20.72 1.69
N PHE A 358 13.97 20.60 0.46
CA PHE A 358 13.82 19.31 -0.22
C PHE A 358 15.16 18.60 -0.43
N GLN A 359 16.21 19.31 -0.84
CA GLN A 359 17.55 18.70 -0.97
C GLN A 359 18.07 18.20 0.38
N ASN A 360 17.87 18.94 1.47
CA ASN A 360 18.21 18.47 2.82
C ASN A 360 17.36 17.26 3.23
N TYR A 361 16.08 17.22 2.87
CA TYR A 361 15.22 16.05 3.10
C TYR A 361 15.80 14.79 2.46
N LEU A 362 16.24 14.87 1.20
CA LEU A 362 16.85 13.74 0.48
C LEU A 362 18.09 13.19 1.22
N THR A 363 18.90 14.06 1.82
CA THR A 363 20.13 13.66 2.52
C THR A 363 19.90 13.22 3.98
N THR A 364 18.89 13.78 4.65
CA THR A 364 18.71 13.63 6.11
C THR A 364 17.63 12.60 6.46
N PHE A 365 16.65 12.37 5.59
CA PHE A 365 15.49 11.50 5.86
C PHE A 365 15.35 10.34 4.86
N MET A 366 15.79 10.45 3.60
CA MET A 366 15.61 9.40 2.57
C MET A 366 16.70 8.30 2.57
N GLY A 367 17.58 8.27 3.56
CA GLY A 367 18.51 7.16 3.73
C GLY A 367 17.77 5.90 4.16
N THR A 368 17.64 4.93 3.25
CA THR A 368 17.23 3.50 3.45
C THR A 368 15.76 3.11 3.26
N ASP A 369 15.26 3.09 2.02
CA ASP A 369 14.28 2.06 1.64
C ASP A 369 14.38 1.75 0.14
N PHE A 370 14.44 0.47 -0.25
CA PHE A 370 14.46 0.00 -1.64
C PHE A 370 13.36 -1.06 -1.81
N SER A 371 12.11 -0.61 -1.99
CA SER A 371 10.94 -1.49 -2.11
C SER A 371 10.39 -1.60 -3.54
N SER A 372 9.57 -2.62 -3.84
CA SER A 372 8.93 -2.76 -5.17
C SER A 372 8.04 -1.57 -5.55
N TYR A 373 7.61 -0.79 -4.56
CA TYR A 373 6.93 0.49 -4.73
C TYR A 373 7.83 1.52 -5.43
N GLN A 374 9.13 1.59 -5.10
CA GLN A 374 10.08 2.43 -5.82
C GLN A 374 10.30 1.99 -7.27
N VAL A 375 10.25 0.68 -7.55
CA VAL A 375 10.39 0.16 -8.93
C VAL A 375 9.22 0.62 -9.80
N ARG A 376 7.98 0.55 -9.29
CA ARG A 376 6.79 1.03 -10.01
C ARG A 376 6.78 2.55 -10.14
N LYS A 377 7.11 3.27 -9.07
CA LYS A 377 7.31 4.73 -9.07
C LYS A 377 8.31 5.15 -10.15
N SER A 378 9.46 4.48 -10.21
CA SER A 378 10.48 4.70 -11.25
C SER A 378 9.95 4.44 -12.66
N MET A 379 9.27 3.32 -12.91
CA MET A 379 8.72 3.02 -14.24
C MET A 379 7.70 4.07 -14.69
N GLY A 380 6.76 4.43 -13.81
CA GLY A 380 5.75 5.45 -14.08
C GLY A 380 6.38 6.82 -14.32
N LYS A 381 7.41 7.18 -13.54
CA LYS A 381 8.16 8.43 -13.71
C LYS A 381 8.88 8.46 -15.05
N ASP A 382 9.61 7.40 -15.41
CA ASP A 382 10.37 7.33 -16.65
C ASP A 382 9.43 7.42 -17.87
N PHE A 383 8.29 6.74 -17.80
CA PHE A 383 7.22 6.88 -18.79
C PHE A 383 6.69 8.32 -18.86
N THR A 384 6.34 8.92 -17.71
CA THR A 384 5.83 10.30 -17.65
C THR A 384 6.84 11.29 -18.24
N GLN A 385 8.11 11.16 -17.88
CA GLN A 385 9.20 11.97 -18.42
C GLN A 385 9.32 11.81 -19.94
N TYR A 386 9.23 10.58 -20.44
CA TYR A 386 9.29 10.30 -21.88
C TYR A 386 8.18 11.03 -22.65
N VAL A 387 6.95 10.96 -22.15
CA VAL A 387 5.80 11.67 -22.74
C VAL A 387 5.96 13.19 -22.59
N TYR A 388 6.49 13.65 -21.44
CA TYR A 388 6.73 15.07 -21.16
C TYR A 388 7.71 15.72 -22.14
N VAL A 389 8.77 15.02 -22.53
CA VAL A 389 9.71 15.51 -23.55
C VAL A 389 9.01 15.82 -24.89
N LYS A 390 7.88 15.17 -25.19
CA LYS A 390 7.13 15.33 -26.44
C LYS A 390 5.99 16.33 -26.32
N LEU A 391 5.22 16.27 -25.23
CA LEU A 391 3.98 17.04 -25.08
C LEU A 391 4.12 18.26 -24.15
N GLY A 392 5.22 18.37 -23.41
CA GLY A 392 5.42 19.42 -22.41
C GLY A 392 4.29 19.43 -21.37
N LYS A 393 3.76 20.61 -21.05
CA LYS A 393 2.66 20.78 -20.07
C LYS A 393 1.39 20.00 -20.41
N ASN A 394 1.13 19.70 -21.68
CA ASN A 394 -0.05 18.93 -22.07
C ASN A 394 -0.02 17.48 -21.59
N THR A 395 1.15 16.96 -21.20
CA THR A 395 1.34 15.58 -20.72
C THR A 395 0.35 15.19 -19.65
N PHE A 396 0.22 15.97 -18.58
CA PHE A 396 -0.64 15.57 -17.45
C PHE A 396 -2.10 15.46 -17.87
N LYS A 397 -2.58 16.43 -18.64
CA LYS A 397 -3.94 16.39 -19.21
C LYS A 397 -4.10 15.14 -20.09
N THR A 398 -3.16 14.88 -21.00
CA THR A 398 -3.20 13.73 -21.90
C THR A 398 -3.18 12.40 -21.16
N LEU A 399 -2.35 12.25 -20.13
CA LEU A 399 -2.29 11.03 -19.30
C LEU A 399 -3.57 10.81 -18.49
N ILE A 400 -4.22 11.88 -18.03
CA ILE A 400 -5.50 11.80 -17.31
C ILE A 400 -6.64 11.44 -18.28
N GLU A 401 -6.71 12.08 -19.44
CA GLU A 401 -7.78 11.88 -20.43
C GLU A 401 -7.63 10.58 -21.24
N ASN A 402 -6.38 10.17 -21.50
CA ASN A 402 -6.04 8.97 -22.26
C ASN A 402 -5.00 8.13 -21.48
N PRO A 403 -5.39 7.46 -20.38
CA PRO A 403 -4.46 6.65 -19.59
C PRO A 403 -3.74 5.59 -20.43
N PRO A 404 -2.46 5.30 -20.17
CA PRO A 404 -1.76 4.21 -20.81
C PRO A 404 -2.25 2.85 -20.29
N SER A 405 -2.09 1.82 -21.11
CA SER A 405 -2.11 0.42 -20.70
C SER A 405 -0.77 0.02 -20.07
N THR A 406 -0.74 -1.16 -19.45
CA THR A 406 0.48 -1.76 -18.90
C THR A 406 1.56 -2.00 -19.96
N GLN A 407 1.17 -2.36 -21.19
CA GLN A 407 2.11 -2.53 -22.32
C GLN A 407 2.72 -1.18 -22.75
N GLU A 408 1.91 -0.13 -22.78
CA GLU A 408 2.34 1.22 -23.13
C GLU A 408 3.24 1.86 -22.08
N LEU A 409 3.03 1.56 -20.80
CA LEU A 409 3.95 1.95 -19.73
C LEU A 409 5.36 1.37 -19.93
N LYS A 410 5.46 0.11 -20.39
CA LYS A 410 6.74 -0.53 -20.74
C LYS A 410 7.33 -0.02 -22.05
N ASN A 411 6.48 0.34 -23.01
CA ASN A 411 6.92 0.85 -24.31
C ASN A 411 6.21 2.18 -24.64
N PRO A 412 6.73 3.30 -24.13
CA PRO A 412 6.12 4.63 -24.30
C PRO A 412 5.92 5.05 -25.77
N GLN A 413 6.65 4.47 -26.73
CA GLN A 413 6.48 4.76 -28.15
C GLN A 413 5.13 4.30 -28.69
N ILE A 414 4.59 3.19 -28.16
CA ILE A 414 3.27 2.68 -28.54
C ILE A 414 2.19 3.67 -28.10
N TYR A 415 2.33 4.21 -26.88
CA TYR A 415 1.43 5.22 -26.34
C TYR A 415 1.36 6.45 -27.22
N LEU A 416 2.52 7.03 -27.58
CA LEU A 416 2.58 8.23 -28.41
C LEU A 416 1.91 8.01 -29.78
N LYS A 417 2.15 6.86 -30.43
CA LYS A 417 1.51 6.53 -31.70
C LYS A 417 -0.01 6.49 -31.58
N ARG A 418 -0.55 5.96 -30.48
CA ARG A 418 -1.99 5.86 -30.23
C ARG A 418 -2.66 7.22 -30.02
N ILE A 419 -1.98 8.16 -29.36
CA ILE A 419 -2.56 9.49 -29.11
C ILE A 419 -2.36 10.46 -30.29
N GLU A 420 -1.49 10.12 -31.24
CA GLU A 420 -1.29 10.86 -32.49
C GLU A 420 -2.24 10.40 -33.62
N SER A 421 -2.76 9.17 -33.54
CA SER A 421 -3.76 8.60 -34.45
C SER A 421 -5.18 9.01 -34.08
#